data_AF-A0A3E0QR10-F1
#
_entry.id   AF-A0A3E0QR10-F1
#
_cell.length_a   1.000
_cell.length_b   1.000
_cell.length_c   1.000
_cell.angle_alpha   90.00
_cell.angle_beta   90.00
_cell.angle_gamma   90.00
#
_symmetry.space_group_name_H-M   'P 1'
#
loop_
_entity.id
_entity.type
_entity.pdbx_description
1 polymer ?
#
loop_
_entity_poly.entity_id
_entity_poly.type
_entity_poly.pdbx_seq_one_letter_code
_entity_poly.pdbx_strand_id
1 'polypeptide(L)'
;MQLKKLMVDSKAVWMDFPGCEGFEVEVANLSRKELTAMRKKCITQKFDRKSRQLLEELDEEKFVKEFTKGTVKNWKGLTLEHLETLILIDAGGEDPSKEVEYSTENAEVLVANSAEFDTWLNEIVFDLDNFRTGTEGGEPPKTGKTVPKS
;
A
#
# COMPACT_ATOMS: atom_id res chain seq x y z
N MET A 1 -4.67 33.66 -9.70
CA MET A 1 -4.40 32.26 -10.10
C MET A 1 -5.42 31.35 -9.40
N GLN A 2 -5.86 30.26 -10.03
CA GLN A 2 -6.86 29.35 -9.45
C GLN A 2 -6.18 28.10 -8.92
N LEU A 3 -6.39 27.79 -7.63
CA LEU A 3 -5.80 26.63 -6.94
C LEU A 3 -6.02 25.31 -7.71
N LYS A 4 -7.19 25.14 -8.32
CA LYS A 4 -7.55 23.96 -9.12
C LYS A 4 -6.58 23.67 -10.27
N LYS A 5 -5.90 24.68 -10.82
CA LYS A 5 -4.95 24.52 -11.93
C LYS A 5 -3.55 24.06 -11.48
N LEU A 6 -3.28 24.04 -10.18
CA LEU A 6 -2.00 23.63 -9.58
C LEU A 6 -2.08 22.23 -8.93
N MET A 7 -3.25 21.60 -8.95
CA MET A 7 -3.45 20.26 -8.40
C MET A 7 -2.94 19.22 -9.40
N VAL A 8 -2.11 18.29 -8.91
CA VAL A 8 -1.75 17.06 -9.63
C VAL A 8 -2.68 15.95 -9.14
N ASP A 9 -3.22 15.17 -10.08
CA ASP A 9 -4.24 14.15 -9.75
C ASP A 9 -3.63 12.90 -9.10
N SER A 10 -2.39 12.51 -9.44
CA SER A 10 -1.69 11.38 -8.82
C SER A 10 -0.18 11.52 -9.02
N LYS A 11 0.60 11.05 -8.03
CA LYS A 11 2.05 10.91 -8.12
C LYS A 11 2.44 9.56 -7.51
N ALA A 12 3.30 8.83 -8.19
CA ALA A 12 3.90 7.60 -7.69
C ALA A 12 5.37 7.83 -7.31
N VAL A 13 5.83 7.14 -6.29
CA VAL A 13 7.21 7.16 -5.78
C VAL A 13 7.62 5.76 -5.36
N TRP A 14 8.90 5.44 -5.51
CA TRP A 14 9.47 4.21 -4.97
C TRP A 14 9.76 4.39 -3.48
N MET A 15 9.33 3.42 -2.68
CA MET A 15 9.49 3.42 -1.23
C MET A 15 10.04 2.08 -0.78
N ASP A 16 11.04 2.12 0.10
CA ASP A 16 11.58 0.95 0.76
C ASP A 16 10.57 0.40 1.77
N PHE A 17 10.32 -0.91 1.71
CA PHE A 17 9.53 -1.57 2.74
C PHE A 17 10.42 -1.85 3.97
N PRO A 18 10.04 -1.37 5.16
CA PRO A 18 10.87 -1.53 6.35
C PRO A 18 10.97 -3.01 6.74
N GLY A 19 12.18 -3.46 7.09
CA GLY A 19 12.41 -4.83 7.55
C GLY A 19 12.65 -5.87 6.44
N CYS A 20 12.47 -5.52 5.17
CA CYS A 20 12.82 -6.37 4.03
C CYS A 20 13.87 -5.66 3.15
N GLU A 21 15.14 -6.01 3.31
CA GLU A 21 16.24 -5.33 2.60
C GLU A 21 16.13 -5.51 1.08
N GLY A 22 16.13 -4.39 0.34
CA GLY A 22 16.02 -4.41 -1.12
C GLY A 22 14.59 -4.57 -1.65
N PHE A 23 13.59 -4.75 -0.79
CA PHE A 23 12.18 -4.75 -1.20
C PHE A 23 11.70 -3.29 -1.34
N GLU A 24 11.52 -2.85 -2.58
CA GLU A 24 11.00 -1.53 -2.92
C GLU A 24 9.64 -1.66 -3.61
N VAL A 25 8.70 -0.80 -3.23
CA VAL A 25 7.35 -0.74 -3.81
C VAL A 25 7.12 0.62 -4.44
N GLU A 26 6.62 0.62 -5.68
CA GLU A 26 6.15 1.84 -6.32
C GLU A 26 4.72 2.13 -5.84
N VAL A 27 4.59 3.13 -4.98
CA VAL A 27 3.32 3.51 -4.36
C VAL A 27 2.81 4.82 -4.93
N ALA A 28 1.50 4.91 -5.15
CA ALA A 28 0.81 6.11 -5.59
C ALA A 28 0.04 6.76 -4.45
N ASN A 29 0.11 8.09 -4.40
CA ASN A 29 -0.69 8.86 -3.46
C ASN A 29 -2.18 8.63 -3.73
N LEU A 30 -2.96 8.46 -2.65
CA LEU A 30 -4.41 8.40 -2.72
C LEU A 30 -5.01 9.67 -2.13
N SER A 31 -5.57 10.53 -2.97
CA SER A 31 -6.20 11.75 -2.48
C SER A 31 -7.48 11.44 -1.70
N ARG A 32 -7.88 12.33 -0.77
CA ARG A 32 -9.15 12.21 -0.04
C ARG A 32 -10.36 12.03 -0.96
N LYS A 33 -10.34 12.68 -2.12
CA LYS A 33 -11.42 12.61 -3.12
C LYS A 33 -11.49 11.21 -3.74
N GLU A 34 -10.35 10.64 -4.10
CA GLU A 34 -10.26 9.30 -4.67
C GLU A 34 -10.62 8.23 -3.65
N LEU A 35 -10.12 8.33 -2.42
CA LEU A 35 -10.52 7.42 -1.32
C LEU A 35 -12.03 7.45 -1.11
N THR A 36 -12.64 8.63 -1.07
CA THR A 36 -14.10 8.77 -0.92
C THR A 36 -14.86 8.15 -2.09
N ALA A 37 -14.37 8.36 -3.32
CA ALA A 37 -14.99 7.79 -4.52
C ALA A 37 -14.87 6.26 -4.56
N MET A 38 -13.70 5.73 -4.17
CA MET A 38 -13.43 4.30 -4.04
C MET A 38 -14.36 3.67 -3.00
N ARG A 39 -14.43 4.23 -1.79
CA ARG A 39 -15.30 3.72 -0.72
C ARG A 39 -16.75 3.61 -1.16
N LYS A 40 -17.27 4.62 -1.89
CA LYS A 40 -18.63 4.60 -2.44
C LYS A 40 -18.85 3.49 -3.46
N LYS A 41 -17.86 3.17 -4.30
CA LYS A 41 -17.96 2.06 -5.28
C LYS A 41 -17.99 0.69 -4.61
N CYS A 42 -17.47 0.59 -3.40
CA CYS A 42 -17.42 -0.65 -2.62
C CYS A 42 -18.63 -0.82 -1.69
N ILE A 43 -19.58 0.12 -1.66
CA ILE A 43 -20.84 -0.07 -0.93
C ILE A 43 -21.73 -1.03 -1.74
N THR A 44 -22.14 -2.12 -1.10
CA THR A 44 -23.11 -3.08 -1.62
C THR A 44 -24.40 -2.98 -0.82
N GLN A 45 -25.52 -3.33 -1.45
CA GLN A 45 -26.83 -3.33 -0.81
C GLN A 45 -27.25 -4.76 -0.52
N LYS A 46 -27.52 -5.04 0.76
CA LYS A 46 -28.00 -6.34 1.22
C LYS A 46 -29.41 -6.21 1.77
N PHE A 47 -30.30 -7.05 1.26
CA PHE A 47 -31.67 -7.07 1.74
C PHE A 47 -31.76 -7.82 3.08
N ASP A 48 -32.03 -7.10 4.16
CA ASP A 48 -32.23 -7.71 5.47
C ASP A 48 -33.67 -8.22 5.59
N ARG A 49 -33.81 -9.55 5.67
CA ARG A 49 -35.13 -10.20 5.71
C ARG A 49 -35.92 -9.91 6.99
N LYS A 50 -35.25 -9.53 8.09
CA LYS A 50 -35.90 -9.28 9.39
C LYS A 50 -36.56 -7.91 9.43
N SER A 51 -35.84 -6.87 9.05
CA SER A 51 -36.29 -5.48 9.00
C SER A 51 -37.01 -5.13 7.70
N ARG A 52 -36.85 -5.96 6.65
CA ARG A 52 -37.32 -5.70 5.27
C ARG A 52 -36.74 -4.41 4.68
N GLN A 53 -35.52 -4.07 5.07
CA GLN A 53 -34.80 -2.90 4.59
C GLN A 53 -33.60 -3.31 3.74
N LEU A 54 -33.19 -2.41 2.84
CA LEU A 54 -31.90 -2.48 2.19
C LEU A 54 -30.88 -1.83 3.12
N LEU A 55 -29.91 -2.64 3.57
CA LEU A 55 -28.78 -2.16 4.35
C LEU A 55 -27.59 -1.98 3.40
N GLU A 56 -26.93 -0.83 3.53
CA GLU A 56 -25.65 -0.58 2.87
C GLU A 56 -24.53 -1.17 3.73
N GLU A 57 -23.72 -2.06 3.15
CA GLU A 57 -22.51 -2.60 3.77
C GLU A 57 -21.31 -2.33 2.87
N LEU A 58 -20.13 -2.17 3.47
CA LEU A 58 -18.89 -2.08 2.72
C LEU A 58 -18.46 -3.49 2.32
N ASP A 59 -18.27 -3.71 1.04
CA ASP A 59 -17.60 -4.91 0.51
C ASP A 59 -16.09 -4.75 0.73
N GLU A 60 -15.59 -5.35 1.80
CA GLU A 60 -14.20 -5.28 2.22
C GLU A 60 -13.26 -5.92 1.19
N GLU A 61 -13.63 -7.06 0.61
CA GLU A 61 -12.83 -7.73 -0.43
C GLU A 61 -12.69 -6.82 -1.66
N LYS A 62 -13.79 -6.23 -2.11
CA LYS A 62 -13.77 -5.27 -3.21
C LYS A 62 -12.99 -4.02 -2.86
N PHE A 63 -13.09 -3.54 -1.63
CA PHE A 63 -12.32 -2.39 -1.16
C PHE A 63 -10.82 -2.66 -1.22
N VAL A 64 -10.34 -3.81 -0.73
CA VAL A 64 -8.92 -4.19 -0.81
C VAL A 64 -8.45 -4.22 -2.26
N LYS A 65 -9.21 -4.83 -3.17
CA LYS A 65 -8.84 -4.89 -4.59
C LYS A 65 -8.71 -3.51 -5.23
N GLU A 66 -9.69 -2.63 -5.00
CA GLU A 66 -9.66 -1.28 -5.55
C GLU A 66 -8.58 -0.42 -4.89
N PHE A 67 -8.35 -0.61 -3.59
CA PHE A 67 -7.29 0.06 -2.83
C PHE A 67 -5.92 -0.32 -3.36
N THR A 68 -5.60 -1.61 -3.42
CA THR A 68 -4.33 -2.11 -3.96
C THR A 68 -4.07 -1.61 -5.39
N LYS A 69 -5.07 -1.65 -6.27
CA LYS A 69 -4.94 -1.11 -7.63
C LYS A 69 -4.71 0.40 -7.65
N GLY A 70 -5.33 1.11 -6.71
CA GLY A 70 -5.18 2.55 -6.52
C GLY A 70 -3.78 2.92 -6.06
N THR A 71 -3.18 2.14 -5.16
CA THR A 71 -1.99 2.52 -4.40
C THR A 71 -0.71 1.80 -4.79
N VAL A 72 -0.75 0.52 -5.19
CA VAL A 72 0.46 -0.25 -5.55
C VAL A 72 0.58 -0.37 -7.07
N LYS A 73 1.64 0.23 -7.64
CA LYS A 73 1.87 0.27 -9.09
C LYS A 73 2.86 -0.79 -9.57
N ASN A 74 3.85 -1.09 -8.74
CA ASN A 74 4.86 -2.08 -9.02
C ASN A 74 5.63 -2.44 -7.74
N TRP A 75 6.49 -3.46 -7.81
CA TRP A 75 7.53 -3.69 -6.80
C TRP A 75 8.75 -4.39 -7.42
N LYS A 76 9.84 -4.46 -6.66
CA LYS A 76 11.05 -5.24 -6.99
C LYS A 76 11.74 -5.69 -5.70
N GLY A 77 12.52 -6.78 -5.77
CA GLY A 77 13.29 -7.28 -4.61
C GLY A 77 12.46 -7.96 -3.52
N LEU A 78 11.19 -8.29 -3.78
CA LEU A 78 10.41 -9.15 -2.90
C LEU A 78 10.89 -10.59 -3.07
N THR A 79 11.47 -11.21 -2.04
CA THR A 79 11.95 -12.59 -2.09
C THR A 79 11.00 -13.53 -1.34
N LEU A 80 11.15 -14.85 -1.53
CA LEU A 80 10.43 -15.84 -0.74
C LEU A 80 10.78 -15.73 0.76
N GLU A 81 12.05 -15.46 1.09
CA GLU A 81 12.47 -15.20 2.47
C GLU A 81 11.73 -14.00 3.08
N HIS A 82 11.56 -12.91 2.34
CA HIS A 82 10.74 -11.78 2.79
C HIS A 82 9.29 -12.22 3.02
N LEU A 83 8.69 -12.95 2.08
CA LEU A 83 7.30 -13.39 2.18
C LEU A 83 7.03 -14.30 3.38
N GLU A 84 7.95 -15.18 3.77
CA GLU A 84 7.81 -16.02 4.96
C GLU A 84 7.67 -15.21 6.25
N THR A 85 8.17 -13.97 6.28
CA THR A 85 8.02 -13.07 7.43
C THR A 85 6.71 -12.28 7.38
N LEU A 86 6.20 -12.01 6.18
CA LEU A 86 5.02 -11.16 5.95
C LEU A 86 3.70 -11.92 5.97
N ILE A 87 3.69 -13.16 5.50
CA ILE A 87 2.51 -14.02 5.37
C ILE A 87 2.89 -15.49 5.57
N LEU A 88 1.94 -16.30 6.02
CA LEU A 88 2.16 -17.74 6.15
C LEU A 88 2.15 -18.41 4.78
N ILE A 89 3.32 -18.85 4.30
CA ILE A 89 3.48 -19.57 3.03
C ILE A 89 4.13 -20.95 3.23
N ASP A 90 3.91 -21.85 2.29
CA ASP A 90 4.68 -23.09 2.14
C ASP A 90 5.55 -22.94 0.89
N ALA A 91 6.84 -22.70 1.09
CA ALA A 91 7.80 -22.53 0.01
C ALA A 91 8.22 -23.85 -0.66
N GLY A 92 7.79 -25.02 -0.16
CA GLY A 92 7.99 -26.31 -0.84
C GLY A 92 9.44 -26.69 -1.17
N GLY A 93 10.43 -26.05 -0.54
CA GLY A 93 11.86 -26.23 -0.84
C GLY A 93 12.39 -25.38 -2.01
N GLU A 94 11.65 -24.37 -2.45
CA GLU A 94 12.16 -23.35 -3.36
C GLU A 94 13.30 -22.53 -2.72
N ASP A 95 14.13 -21.89 -3.56
CA ASP A 95 15.22 -21.03 -3.09
C ASP A 95 14.64 -19.79 -2.38
N PRO A 96 14.95 -19.55 -1.08
CA PRO A 96 14.48 -18.38 -0.34
C PRO A 96 14.83 -17.05 -1.02
N SER A 97 15.91 -17.02 -1.81
CA SER A 97 16.39 -15.83 -2.53
C SER A 97 15.58 -15.52 -3.79
N LYS A 98 14.69 -16.42 -4.21
CA LYS A 98 13.90 -16.25 -5.43
C LYS A 98 12.95 -15.07 -5.29
N GLU A 99 12.98 -14.20 -6.29
CA GLU A 99 12.08 -13.04 -6.32
C GLU A 99 10.66 -13.42 -6.76
N VAL A 100 9.68 -12.79 -6.12
CA VAL A 100 8.28 -12.82 -6.50
C VAL A 100 7.97 -11.58 -7.31
N GLU A 101 7.72 -11.79 -8.61
CA GLU A 101 7.39 -10.72 -9.53
C GLU A 101 6.09 -10.01 -9.15
N TYR A 102 6.05 -8.72 -9.47
CA TYR A 102 4.83 -7.94 -9.31
C TYR A 102 3.75 -8.47 -10.26
N SER A 103 2.59 -8.74 -9.70
CA SER A 103 1.33 -8.82 -10.41
C SER A 103 0.26 -8.16 -9.55
N THR A 104 -0.82 -7.71 -10.19
CA THR A 104 -1.94 -7.13 -9.44
C THR A 104 -2.52 -8.16 -8.47
N GLU A 105 -2.59 -9.43 -8.87
CA GLU A 105 -3.07 -10.52 -8.04
C GLU A 105 -2.15 -10.78 -6.85
N ASN A 106 -0.82 -10.80 -7.04
CA ASN A 106 0.13 -10.98 -5.94
C ASN A 106 0.06 -9.82 -4.95
N ALA A 107 -0.07 -8.58 -5.44
CA ALA A 107 -0.23 -7.41 -4.59
C ALA A 107 -1.55 -7.45 -3.81
N GLU A 108 -2.65 -7.89 -4.43
CA GLU A 108 -3.94 -8.07 -3.76
C GLU A 108 -3.82 -9.10 -2.62
N VAL A 109 -3.13 -10.22 -2.86
CA VAL A 109 -2.87 -11.25 -1.84
C VAL A 109 -2.01 -10.69 -0.70
N LEU A 110 -0.94 -9.97 -1.01
CA LEU A 110 -0.04 -9.43 0.00
C LEU A 110 -0.75 -8.41 0.91
N VAL A 111 -1.50 -7.46 0.33
CA VAL A 111 -2.28 -6.48 1.10
C VAL A 111 -3.38 -7.15 1.93
N ALA A 112 -4.06 -8.17 1.38
CA ALA A 112 -5.15 -8.84 2.08
C ALA A 112 -4.66 -9.71 3.26
N ASN A 113 -3.45 -10.26 3.20
CA ASN A 113 -2.98 -11.27 4.15
C ASN A 113 -1.86 -10.79 5.06
N SER A 114 -1.12 -9.74 4.70
CA SER A 114 -0.07 -9.16 5.54
C SER A 114 -0.57 -7.89 6.23
N ALA A 115 -0.88 -8.00 7.52
CA ALA A 115 -1.30 -6.85 8.33
C ALA A 115 -0.20 -5.77 8.43
N GLU A 116 1.06 -6.17 8.42
CA GLU A 116 2.20 -5.25 8.44
C GLU A 116 2.30 -4.47 7.13
N PHE A 117 2.19 -5.17 5.99
CA PHE A 117 2.20 -4.52 4.68
C PHE A 117 1.02 -3.57 4.48
N ASP A 118 -0.20 -3.96 4.87
CA ASP A 118 -1.39 -3.10 4.79
C ASP A 118 -1.24 -1.85 5.68
N THR A 119 -0.75 -2.01 6.91
CA THR A 119 -0.54 -0.88 7.83
C THR A 119 0.45 0.11 7.25
N TRP A 120 1.62 -0.37 6.81
CA TRP A 120 2.64 0.47 6.18
C TRP A 120 2.10 1.17 4.92
N LEU A 121 1.40 0.44 4.04
CA LEU A 121 0.86 1.00 2.80
C LEU A 121 -0.14 2.14 3.10
N ASN A 122 -1.02 1.96 4.10
CA ASN A 122 -1.94 3.01 4.52
C ASN A 122 -1.20 4.25 5.06
N GLU A 123 -0.14 4.09 5.85
CA GLU A 123 0.64 5.22 6.34
C GLU A 123 1.28 6.00 5.19
N ILE A 124 1.90 5.30 4.24
CA ILE A 124 2.65 5.93 3.17
C ILE A 124 1.74 6.64 2.16
N VAL A 125 0.63 6.01 1.73
CA VAL A 125 -0.21 6.55 0.64
C VAL A 125 -0.99 7.81 1.01
N PHE A 126 -1.18 8.06 2.31
CA PHE A 126 -1.88 9.25 2.83
C PHE A 126 -0.94 10.37 3.28
N ASP A 127 0.32 10.07 3.55
CA ASP A 127 1.31 11.09 3.89
C ASP A 127 1.83 11.79 2.62
N LEU A 128 1.38 13.03 2.42
CA LEU A 128 1.78 13.85 1.29
C LEU A 128 3.27 14.17 1.26
N ASP A 129 3.96 14.14 2.40
CA ASP A 129 5.39 14.46 2.45
C ASP A 129 6.23 13.43 1.68
N ASN A 130 5.79 12.16 1.64
CA ASN A 130 6.38 11.12 0.79
C ASN A 130 6.32 11.46 -0.71
N PHE A 131 5.36 12.29 -1.13
CA PHE A 131 5.15 12.65 -2.53
C PHE A 131 5.63 14.06 -2.87
N ARG A 132 6.07 14.86 -1.88
CA ARG A 132 6.48 16.25 -2.08
C ARG A 132 7.92 16.42 -2.54
N THR A 133 8.76 15.39 -2.45
CA THR A 133 10.20 15.37 -2.78
C THR A 133 10.54 15.39 -4.28
N GLY A 134 9.67 16.00 -5.10
CA GLY A 134 9.91 16.20 -6.55
C GLY A 134 10.65 17.49 -6.90
N THR A 135 11.49 18.02 -6.02
CA THR A 135 12.53 19.00 -6.40
C THR A 135 13.85 18.38 -5.99
N GLU A 136 14.51 17.72 -6.96
CA GLU A 136 15.87 17.16 -6.96
C GLU A 136 16.48 16.69 -5.62
N GLY A 137 16.66 15.36 -5.50
CA GLY A 137 17.75 14.73 -4.73
C GLY A 137 17.89 15.08 -3.26
N GLY A 138 17.28 14.30 -2.37
CA GLY A 138 17.55 14.33 -0.93
C GLY A 138 17.84 12.94 -0.40
N GLU A 139 19.08 12.71 0.05
CA GLU A 139 19.54 11.49 0.73
C GLU A 139 18.63 11.08 1.90
N PRO A 140 18.57 9.77 2.23
CA PRO A 140 17.81 9.30 3.39
C PRO A 140 18.36 9.91 4.70
N PRO A 141 17.49 10.14 5.70
CA PRO A 141 17.90 10.78 6.94
C PRO A 141 18.88 9.87 7.70
N LYS A 142 20.10 10.38 7.96
CA LYS A 142 21.06 9.70 8.82
C LYS A 142 20.53 9.66 10.25
N THR A 143 20.14 8.48 10.71
CA THR A 143 19.77 8.20 12.10
C THR A 143 20.98 8.50 13.00
N GLY A 144 20.95 9.66 13.67
CA GLY A 144 22.00 10.08 14.61
C GLY A 144 22.02 9.18 15.85
N LYS A 145 23.07 8.37 16.00
CA LYS A 145 23.45 7.80 17.30
C LYS A 145 23.98 8.93 18.19
N THR A 146 23.22 9.31 19.21
CA THR A 146 23.76 10.00 20.38
C THR A 146 23.76 9.03 21.56
N VAL A 147 24.93 8.45 21.84
CA VAL A 147 25.23 7.83 23.13
C VAL A 147 25.87 8.92 24.00
N PRO A 148 25.30 9.33 25.14
CA PRO A 148 26.02 10.16 26.09
C PRO A 148 26.94 9.27 26.95
N LYS A 149 28.23 9.59 26.94
CA LYS A 149 29.19 9.14 27.95
C LYS A 149 28.80 9.73 29.31
N SER A 150 28.83 8.91 30.35
CA SER A 150 29.14 9.29 31.73
C SER A 150 29.97 8.18 32.34
#